data_AF-A0A1A9WP38-F1
#
_entry.id   AF-A0A1A9WP38-F1
#
_cell.length_a   1.000
_cell.length_b   1.000
_cell.length_c   1.000
_cell.angle_alpha   90.00
_cell.angle_beta   90.00
_cell.angle_gamma   90.00
#
_symmetry.space_group_name_H-M   'P 1'
#
loop_
_entity.id
_entity.type
_entity.pdbx_description
1 polymer ?
#
loop_
_entity_poly.entity_id
_entity_poly.type
_entity_poly.pdbx_seq_one_letter_code
_entity_poly.pdbx_strand_id
1 'polypeptide(L)'
;MYKFYLGSTFKKYDARSCVTCDKVLAELEKIDDDTDSFGVDFVKINDKRLAKQYGIKNFPALTYFREKEPIIYDGDLMDEEGVLDFLTSLEAMDLPDRIEEVNAKILLKIIEDTDFVAVLFSVEQKVTKNA
;
A
#
# COMPACT_ATOMS: atom_id res chain seq x y z
N MET A 1 5.16 -4.73 16.72
CA MET A 1 6.07 -4.82 15.56
C MET A 1 5.51 -5.81 14.55
N TYR A 2 4.45 -5.38 13.86
CA TYR A 2 3.78 -6.18 12.86
C TYR A 2 4.42 -5.88 11.52
N LYS A 3 5.16 -6.87 10.98
CA LYS A 3 5.36 -6.95 9.53
C LYS A 3 4.03 -7.38 8.88
N PHE A 4 4.02 -7.35 7.54
CA PHE A 4 2.97 -7.91 6.68
C PHE A 4 1.66 -7.07 6.65
N TYR A 5 0.89 -6.98 5.55
CA TYR A 5 0.98 -7.60 4.22
C TYR A 5 0.58 -6.58 3.14
N LEU A 6 1.47 -6.21 2.23
CA LEU A 6 1.07 -5.87 0.87
C LEU A 6 1.07 -7.17 0.06
N GLY A 7 -0.06 -7.49 -0.56
CA GLY A 7 -0.42 -8.85 -0.98
C GLY A 7 0.38 -9.38 -2.15
N SER A 8 1.46 -10.13 -1.87
CA SER A 8 2.51 -10.36 -2.87
C SER A 8 3.43 -11.59 -2.68
N THR A 9 4.37 -11.81 -3.63
CA THR A 9 5.20 -13.03 -3.78
C THR A 9 5.77 -13.28 -5.19
N PHE A 10 6.20 -12.25 -5.92
CA PHE A 10 6.53 -12.27 -7.36
C PHE A 10 7.51 -13.37 -7.79
N LYS A 11 7.23 -13.99 -8.96
CA LYS A 11 8.23 -14.70 -9.79
C LYS A 11 7.66 -15.32 -11.08
N LYS A 12 7.91 -14.67 -12.22
CA LYS A 12 8.15 -15.27 -13.54
C LYS A 12 7.28 -16.50 -13.90
N TYR A 13 5.98 -16.31 -14.11
CA TYR A 13 5.18 -17.29 -14.86
C TYR A 13 5.29 -17.02 -16.36
N ASP A 14 6.13 -17.84 -17.00
CA ASP A 14 6.53 -17.83 -18.41
C ASP A 14 7.33 -16.59 -18.88
N ALA A 15 8.53 -16.85 -19.39
CA ALA A 15 9.44 -15.84 -19.95
C ALA A 15 9.03 -15.43 -21.38
N ARG A 16 7.72 -15.40 -21.67
CA ARG A 16 7.18 -15.33 -23.03
C ARG A 16 5.99 -14.38 -23.24
N SER A 17 5.40 -13.78 -22.19
CA SER A 17 4.16 -13.01 -22.38
C SER A 17 3.85 -11.80 -21.47
N CYS A 18 4.73 -11.36 -20.56
CA CYS A 18 4.56 -10.04 -19.93
C CYS A 18 5.77 -9.14 -20.18
N VAL A 19 5.68 -8.32 -21.23
CA VAL A 19 6.75 -7.38 -21.64
C VAL A 19 6.71 -6.09 -20.81
N THR A 20 5.59 -5.81 -20.13
CA THR A 20 5.35 -4.60 -19.33
C THR A 20 5.63 -4.79 -17.83
N CYS A 21 5.54 -6.03 -17.32
CA CYS A 21 5.73 -6.32 -15.88
C CYS A 21 7.12 -5.88 -15.38
N ASP A 22 8.18 -6.18 -16.15
CA ASP A 22 9.55 -5.81 -15.78
C ASP A 22 9.77 -4.28 -15.84
N LYS A 23 8.99 -3.55 -16.66
CA LYS A 23 9.03 -2.08 -16.72
C LYS A 23 8.33 -1.46 -15.51
N VAL A 24 7.11 -1.89 -15.22
CA VAL A 24 6.35 -1.44 -14.04
C VAL A 24 7.16 -1.66 -12.76
N LEU A 25 7.86 -2.80 -12.62
CA LEU A 25 8.74 -3.03 -11.48
C LEU A 25 9.87 -1.99 -11.41
N ALA A 26 10.50 -1.63 -12.54
CA ALA A 26 11.57 -0.63 -12.59
C ALA A 26 11.08 0.80 -12.31
N GLU A 27 9.82 1.14 -12.61
CA GLU A 27 9.21 2.42 -12.19
C GLU A 27 8.92 2.41 -10.68
N LEU A 28 8.31 1.34 -10.16
CA LEU A 28 8.02 1.19 -8.72
C LEU A 28 9.28 1.12 -7.84
N GLU A 29 10.42 0.66 -8.37
CA GLU A 29 11.71 0.65 -7.67
C GLU A 29 12.31 2.05 -7.48
N LYS A 30 11.86 3.08 -8.22
CA LYS A 30 12.36 4.46 -8.06
C LYS A 30 11.73 5.19 -6.87
N ILE A 31 10.48 4.88 -6.56
CA ILE A 31 9.71 5.48 -5.45
C ILE A 31 9.82 4.68 -4.14
N ASP A 32 10.56 3.56 -4.13
CA ASP A 32 10.71 2.63 -2.99
C ASP A 32 11.20 3.40 -1.73
N ASP A 33 12.29 4.17 -1.84
CA ASP A 33 12.86 5.00 -0.76
C ASP A 33 11.88 6.06 -0.21
N ASP A 34 11.06 6.64 -1.08
CA ASP A 34 10.04 7.63 -0.70
C ASP A 34 8.85 6.95 0.02
N THR A 35 8.37 5.82 -0.51
CA THR A 35 7.28 5.04 0.11
C THR A 35 7.68 4.43 1.46
N ASP A 36 8.91 3.92 1.60
CA ASP A 36 9.49 3.50 2.89
C ASP A 36 9.50 4.67 3.88
N SER A 37 9.77 5.88 3.40
CA SER A 37 9.68 7.09 4.20
C SER A 37 8.25 7.36 4.71
N PHE A 38 7.19 6.97 4.00
CA PHE A 38 5.80 7.04 4.50
C PHE A 38 5.37 5.79 5.30
N GLY A 39 6.22 4.77 5.41
CA GLY A 39 5.93 3.50 6.08
C GLY A 39 5.17 2.50 5.21
N VAL A 40 5.34 2.58 3.89
CA VAL A 40 4.71 1.69 2.90
C VAL A 40 5.77 0.75 2.32
N ASP A 41 5.94 -0.43 2.95
CA ASP A 41 6.89 -1.45 2.49
C ASP A 41 6.41 -2.12 1.17
N PHE A 42 7.12 -1.96 0.06
CA PHE A 42 6.72 -2.67 -1.15
C PHE A 42 6.94 -4.19 -1.10
N VAL A 43 5.94 -4.92 -1.57
CA VAL A 43 6.02 -6.35 -1.83
C VAL A 43 5.30 -6.58 -3.18
N LYS A 44 5.91 -7.26 -4.15
CA LYS A 44 5.42 -7.36 -5.56
C LYS A 44 4.92 -8.85 -5.86
N ILE A 45 3.92 -9.19 -6.73
CA ILE A 45 2.93 -10.36 -6.59
C ILE A 45 3.03 -11.70 -7.45
N ASN A 46 2.60 -12.91 -6.95
CA ASN A 46 2.39 -14.19 -7.76
C ASN A 46 1.58 -15.38 -7.13
N ASP A 47 0.38 -15.18 -6.54
CA ASP A 47 -0.58 -16.28 -6.31
C ASP A 47 -1.90 -16.01 -7.06
N LYS A 48 -2.18 -16.80 -8.09
CA LYS A 48 -3.38 -16.68 -8.94
C LYS A 48 -4.69 -17.00 -8.20
N ARG A 49 -4.65 -17.81 -7.13
CA ARG A 49 -5.81 -18.11 -6.29
C ARG A 49 -6.13 -16.92 -5.40
N LEU A 50 -5.10 -16.34 -4.77
CA LEU A 50 -5.23 -15.16 -3.92
C LEU A 50 -5.66 -13.93 -4.73
N ALA A 51 -5.07 -13.70 -5.91
CA ALA A 51 -5.48 -12.63 -6.82
C ALA A 51 -6.97 -12.75 -7.18
N LYS A 52 -7.43 -13.97 -7.54
CA LYS A 52 -8.85 -14.23 -7.81
C LYS A 52 -9.75 -14.03 -6.58
N GLN A 53 -9.26 -14.32 -5.37
CA GLN A 53 -9.99 -14.10 -4.12
C GLN A 53 -10.21 -12.60 -3.84
N TYR A 54 -9.22 -11.76 -4.14
CA TYR A 54 -9.34 -10.29 -4.09
C TYR A 54 -9.91 -9.66 -5.36
N GLY A 55 -10.50 -10.45 -6.27
CA GLY A 55 -11.16 -9.95 -7.49
C GLY A 55 -10.23 -9.49 -8.63
N ILE A 56 -8.91 -9.56 -8.45
CA ILE A 56 -7.89 -9.16 -9.43
C ILE A 56 -7.93 -10.12 -10.64
N LYS A 57 -8.23 -9.56 -11.82
CA LYS A 57 -8.35 -10.28 -13.10
C LYS A 57 -7.27 -9.90 -14.12
N ASN A 58 -6.79 -8.67 -14.04
CA ASN A 58 -5.80 -8.10 -14.95
C ASN A 58 -4.43 -8.06 -14.26
N PHE A 59 -3.35 -8.12 -15.05
CA PHE A 59 -1.97 -8.06 -14.56
C PHE A 59 -1.10 -7.25 -15.55
N PRO A 60 -0.11 -6.47 -15.08
CA PRO A 60 0.20 -6.18 -13.67
C PRO A 60 -0.93 -5.41 -12.98
N ALA A 61 -0.95 -5.45 -11.64
CA ALA A 61 -1.93 -4.77 -10.79
C ALA A 61 -1.25 -4.41 -9.46
N LEU A 62 -1.60 -3.26 -8.90
CA LEU A 62 -1.18 -2.82 -7.57
C LEU A 62 -2.40 -2.84 -6.64
N THR A 63 -2.19 -3.23 -5.39
CA THR A 63 -3.22 -3.21 -4.35
C THR A 63 -2.58 -2.77 -3.07
N TYR A 64 -2.97 -1.59 -2.59
CA TYR A 64 -2.58 -1.07 -1.30
C TYR A 64 -3.42 -1.76 -0.21
N PHE A 65 -2.83 -2.11 0.92
CA PHE A 65 -3.50 -2.83 2.00
C PHE A 65 -3.34 -2.02 3.29
N ARG A 66 -4.40 -1.32 3.70
CA ARG A 66 -4.41 -0.54 4.95
C ARG A 66 -5.34 -1.21 5.96
N GLU A 67 -4.81 -1.51 7.15
CA GLU A 67 -5.54 -2.18 8.23
C GLU A 67 -6.25 -3.50 7.85
N LYS A 68 -5.72 -4.19 6.81
CA LYS A 68 -6.22 -5.42 6.13
C LYS A 68 -7.29 -5.21 5.05
N GLU A 69 -7.78 -3.99 4.83
CA GLU A 69 -8.66 -3.69 3.71
C GLU A 69 -7.85 -3.48 2.41
N PRO A 70 -8.21 -4.14 1.30
CA PRO A 70 -7.55 -4.00 0.01
C PRO A 70 -8.12 -2.82 -0.79
N ILE A 71 -7.26 -1.91 -1.22
CA ILE A 71 -7.57 -0.79 -2.11
C ILE A 71 -6.81 -1.02 -3.42
N ILE A 72 -7.55 -1.28 -4.50
CA ILE A 72 -6.96 -1.54 -5.83
C ILE A 72 -6.62 -0.20 -6.49
N TYR A 73 -5.43 -0.12 -7.08
CA TYR A 73 -5.07 1.03 -7.91
C TYR A 73 -5.55 0.81 -9.35
N ASP A 74 -6.41 1.71 -9.83
CA ASP A 74 -6.99 1.67 -11.18
C ASP A 74 -6.29 2.62 -12.19
N GLY A 75 -5.21 3.29 -11.78
CA GLY A 75 -4.40 4.19 -12.63
C GLY A 75 -3.30 3.49 -13.45
N ASP A 76 -2.42 4.26 -14.09
CA ASP A 76 -1.30 3.71 -14.87
C ASP A 76 -0.11 3.39 -13.96
N LEU A 77 0.32 2.13 -13.96
CA LEU A 77 1.48 1.66 -13.18
C LEU A 77 2.83 2.05 -13.79
N MET A 78 2.82 2.71 -14.96
CA MET A 78 3.98 3.36 -15.56
C MET A 78 4.16 4.82 -15.11
N ASP A 79 3.20 5.38 -14.36
CA ASP A 79 3.25 6.73 -13.81
C ASP A 79 3.72 6.69 -12.35
N GLU A 80 5.01 7.00 -12.14
CA GLU A 80 5.65 6.98 -10.82
C GLU A 80 5.05 8.00 -9.85
N GLU A 81 4.67 9.19 -10.36
CA GLU A 81 4.06 10.27 -9.59
C GLU A 81 2.64 9.88 -9.18
N GLY A 82 1.82 9.43 -10.14
CA GLY A 82 0.45 8.98 -9.90
C GLY A 82 0.33 7.76 -8.97
N VAL A 83 1.35 6.90 -8.90
CA VAL A 83 1.40 5.79 -7.92
C VAL A 83 1.85 6.28 -6.53
N LEU A 84 2.87 7.14 -6.46
CA LEU A 84 3.35 7.70 -5.18
C LEU A 84 2.25 8.54 -4.51
N ASP A 85 1.54 9.35 -5.29
CA ASP A 85 0.39 10.12 -4.81
C ASP A 85 -0.69 9.18 -4.26
N PHE A 86 -1.09 8.13 -4.98
CA PHE A 86 -2.06 7.16 -4.46
C PHE A 86 -1.63 6.54 -3.12
N LEU A 87 -0.38 6.06 -3.02
CA LEU A 87 0.16 5.42 -1.81
C LEU A 87 0.33 6.39 -0.62
N THR A 88 0.38 7.70 -0.88
CA THR A 88 0.52 8.75 0.13
C THR A 88 -0.71 9.65 0.27
N SER A 89 -1.79 9.35 -0.46
CA SER A 89 -3.02 10.16 -0.50
C SER A 89 -3.86 9.93 0.75
N LEU A 90 -4.40 11.02 1.31
CA LEU A 90 -5.32 10.95 2.43
C LEU A 90 -6.72 10.45 2.01
N GLU A 91 -7.05 10.56 0.72
CA GLU A 91 -8.34 10.13 0.18
C GLU A 91 -8.44 8.60 -0.02
N ALA A 92 -7.30 7.92 -0.26
CA ALA A 92 -7.21 6.46 -0.14
C ALA A 92 -7.07 5.98 1.32
N MET A 93 -6.96 6.92 2.27
CA MET A 93 -6.80 6.63 3.69
C MET A 93 -8.12 6.77 4.46
N ASP A 94 -9.00 7.70 4.08
CA ASP A 94 -10.31 7.91 4.68
C ASP A 94 -11.22 6.67 4.51
N LEU A 95 -11.60 6.07 5.64
CA LEU A 95 -12.58 4.99 5.71
C LEU A 95 -13.76 5.45 6.58
N PRO A 96 -15.00 5.45 6.05
CA PRO A 96 -16.15 5.97 6.78
C PRO A 96 -16.38 5.21 8.09
N ASP A 97 -16.79 5.97 9.11
CA ASP A 97 -17.05 5.51 10.49
C ASP A 97 -15.84 4.91 11.26
N ARG A 98 -14.60 5.21 10.85
CA ARG A 98 -13.38 4.73 11.53
C ARG A 98 -12.41 5.86 11.90
N ILE A 99 -11.71 5.70 13.03
CA ILE A 99 -10.54 6.53 13.37
C ILE A 99 -9.31 5.86 12.76
N GLU A 100 -8.60 6.59 11.90
CA GLU A 100 -7.40 6.09 11.23
C GLU A 100 -6.20 5.94 12.18
N GLU A 101 -5.50 4.81 12.09
CA GLU A 101 -4.15 4.70 12.65
C GLU A 101 -3.12 5.29 11.67
N VAL A 102 -2.34 6.26 12.14
CA VAL A 102 -1.35 7.01 11.35
C VAL A 102 -0.01 7.08 12.06
N ASN A 103 1.07 7.01 11.30
CA ASN A 103 2.40 7.33 11.82
C ASN A 103 2.61 8.86 11.88
N ALA A 104 3.67 9.30 12.55
CA ALA A 104 3.94 10.72 12.77
C ALA A 104 4.10 11.55 11.48
N LYS A 105 4.55 10.96 10.36
CA LYS A 105 4.70 11.66 9.08
C LYS A 105 3.34 11.83 8.37
N ILE A 106 2.52 10.78 8.34
CA ILE A 106 1.15 10.86 7.79
C ILE A 106 0.33 11.87 8.60
N LEU A 107 0.46 11.88 9.93
CA LEU A 107 -0.20 12.87 10.79
C LEU A 107 0.19 14.31 10.44
N LEU A 108 1.45 14.58 10.13
CA LEU A 108 1.88 15.93 9.71
C LEU A 108 1.20 16.33 8.39
N LYS A 109 1.13 15.43 7.40
CA LYS A 109 0.43 15.68 6.13
C LYS A 109 -1.06 15.97 6.35
N ILE A 110 -1.74 15.21 7.21
CA ILE A 110 -3.16 15.47 7.58
C ILE A 110 -3.33 16.88 8.19
N ILE A 111 -2.39 17.32 9.03
CA ILE A 111 -2.43 18.66 9.66
C ILE A 111 -2.14 19.77 8.63
N GLU A 112 -1.37 19.51 7.58
CA GLU A 112 -1.11 20.45 6.49
C GLU A 112 -2.29 20.56 5.51
N ASP A 113 -2.97 19.44 5.23
CA ASP A 113 -4.05 19.35 4.24
C ASP A 113 -5.47 19.66 4.80
N THR A 114 -5.64 19.84 6.12
CA THR A 114 -6.98 20.04 6.72
C THR A 114 -7.05 21.13 7.80
N ASP A 115 -8.13 21.91 7.80
CA ASP A 115 -8.34 23.04 8.73
C ASP A 115 -8.47 22.61 10.21
N PHE A 116 -9.03 21.41 10.46
CA PHE A 116 -9.36 20.94 11.81
C PHE A 116 -9.17 19.41 11.94
N VAL A 117 -8.25 19.00 12.82
CA VAL A 117 -7.95 17.59 13.11
C VAL A 117 -8.17 17.28 14.59
N ALA A 118 -8.82 16.16 14.89
CA ALA A 118 -8.87 15.59 16.24
C ALA A 118 -7.95 14.36 16.32
N VAL A 119 -6.90 14.42 17.14
CA VAL A 119 -5.88 13.37 17.25
C VAL A 119 -5.99 12.63 18.58
N LEU A 120 -6.07 11.29 18.53
CA LEU A 120 -6.06 10.43 19.72
C LEU A 120 -4.69 9.76 19.89
N PHE A 121 -3.89 10.24 20.83
CA PHE A 121 -2.63 9.59 21.20
C PHE A 121 -2.87 8.42 22.15
N SER A 122 -2.57 7.21 21.70
CA SER A 122 -2.61 5.99 22.51
C SER A 122 -1.21 5.42 22.70
N VAL A 123 -0.90 4.96 23.91
CA VAL A 123 0.32 4.17 24.15
C VAL A 123 0.08 2.74 23.68
N GLU A 124 0.90 2.24 22.73
CA GLU A 124 0.83 0.86 22.21
C GLU A 124 0.90 -0.12 23.39
N GLN A 125 -0.26 -0.64 23.81
CA GLN A 125 -0.31 -1.74 24.76
C GLN A 125 0.16 -2.98 24.03
N LYS A 126 1.47 -3.24 24.11
CA LYS A 126 2.06 -4.51 23.70
C LYS A 126 1.36 -5.61 24.50
N VAL A 127 0.38 -6.26 23.85
CA VAL A 127 -0.27 -7.44 24.38
C VAL A 127 0.79 -8.51 24.51
N THR A 128 1.32 -8.65 25.73
CA THR A 128 2.13 -9.78 26.13
C THR A 128 1.25 -11.01 26.03
N LYS A 129 1.38 -11.73 24.92
CA LYS A 129 0.90 -13.11 24.81
C LYS A 129 1.70 -13.97 25.79
N ASN A 130 1.22 -13.99 27.03
CA ASN A 130 1.62 -14.93 28.04
C ASN A 130 0.85 -16.24 27.82
N ALA A 131 1.54 -17.37 28.06
CA ALA A 131 1.14 -18.77 27.82
C ALA A 131 1.18 -19.22 26.35
#